data_AF-A0A7Y5BWS2-F1
#
_entry.id   AF-A0A7Y5BWS2-F1
#
_cell.length_a   1.000
_cell.length_b   1.000
_cell.length_c   1.000
_cell.angle_alpha   90.00
_cell.angle_beta   90.00
_cell.angle_gamma   90.00
#
_symmetry.space_group_name_H-M   'P 1'
#
loop_
_entity.id
_entity.type
_entity.pdbx_description
1 polymer ?
#
loop_
_entity_poly.entity_id
_entity_poly.type
_entity_poly.pdbx_seq_one_letter_code
_entity_poly.pdbx_strand_id
1 'polypeptide(L)'
;MHTDLFLALRDPDNPRGHPILTAWLYAYCPAAARWWLNGAEPTPVFDPLWLALTERAAGKTLAEVLRALGFETLLPDVKQYLDQVEAYRHHHPHLPSPELLPTFSGGRLDAAKQFNHHTAIAKLGGAWPNFFAFIHAWAFVYRDWATHLKLPENAAFSAARLALTVEGVRKPAFVPAWMWMATPRKQTKTSRIILGCLVAESNTHEQIKLALFQQAGLAGEKPWPQWPEIHELHLNGQTTHADLCLPEGALPNLIARLADCAKNGPYPPFPALQKAEKCRGCGFRAQCFTPNGELSALALGF
;
A
#
# COMPACT_ATOMS: atom_id res chain seq x y z
N MET A 1 -1.19 -1.83 -4.64
CA MET A 1 -2.22 -1.20 -3.78
C MET A 1 -1.80 0.26 -3.60
N HIS A 2 -2.73 1.21 -3.58
CA HIS A 2 -2.42 2.66 -3.55
C HIS A 2 -3.05 3.37 -2.34
N THR A 3 -3.13 2.66 -1.22
CA THR A 3 -3.74 3.15 0.02
C THR A 3 -3.03 4.42 0.50
N ASP A 4 -1.71 4.49 0.36
CA ASP A 4 -0.90 5.68 0.62
C ASP A 4 -1.32 6.90 -0.20
N LEU A 5 -1.52 6.74 -1.51
CA LEU A 5 -2.02 7.81 -2.38
C LEU A 5 -3.41 8.27 -1.93
N PHE A 6 -4.35 7.35 -1.70
CA PHE A 6 -5.71 7.75 -1.28
C PHE A 6 -5.74 8.38 0.12
N LEU A 7 -4.86 7.98 1.03
CA LEU A 7 -4.68 8.64 2.32
C LEU A 7 -4.08 10.04 2.14
N ALA A 8 -3.10 10.22 1.25
CA ALA A 8 -2.52 11.52 0.96
C ALA A 8 -3.54 12.50 0.36
N LEU A 9 -4.44 12.03 -0.51
CA LEU A 9 -5.50 12.86 -1.08
C LEU A 9 -6.52 13.36 -0.04
N ARG A 10 -6.61 12.67 1.12
CA ARG A 10 -7.49 13.01 2.25
C ARG A 10 -6.75 13.74 3.38
N ASP A 11 -5.44 13.89 3.28
CA ASP A 11 -4.64 14.59 4.29
C ASP A 11 -5.00 16.08 4.27
N PRO A 12 -5.38 16.69 5.41
CA PRO A 12 -5.83 18.07 5.46
C PRO A 12 -4.74 19.09 5.09
N ASP A 13 -3.46 18.72 5.20
CA ASP A 13 -2.34 19.60 4.81
C ASP A 13 -2.09 19.59 3.29
N ASN A 14 -2.73 18.65 2.57
CA ASN A 14 -2.62 18.54 1.12
C ASN A 14 -3.78 19.26 0.43
N PRO A 15 -3.54 20.42 -0.23
CA PRO A 15 -4.60 21.12 -0.93
C PRO A 15 -5.06 20.33 -2.15
N ARG A 16 -6.36 20.40 -2.45
CA ARG A 16 -6.91 19.87 -3.70
C ARG A 16 -6.21 20.52 -4.90
N GLY A 17 -5.89 19.71 -5.91
CA GLY A 17 -5.17 20.19 -7.09
C GLY A 17 -3.68 20.42 -6.87
N HIS A 18 -3.12 19.93 -5.75
CA HIS A 18 -1.67 19.93 -5.55
C HIS A 18 -0.96 19.25 -6.74
N PRO A 19 0.04 19.89 -7.39
CA PRO A 19 0.64 19.35 -8.62
C PRO A 19 1.18 17.92 -8.49
N ILE A 20 1.92 17.62 -7.42
CA ILE A 20 2.47 16.27 -7.17
C ILE A 20 1.37 15.22 -7.06
N LEU A 21 0.36 15.44 -6.21
CA LEU A 21 -0.73 14.48 -6.00
C LEU A 21 -1.61 14.34 -7.24
N THR A 22 -1.85 15.45 -7.94
CA THR A 22 -2.61 15.47 -9.19
C THR A 22 -1.89 14.64 -10.26
N ALA A 23 -0.59 14.84 -10.43
CA ALA A 23 0.23 14.09 -11.38
C ALA A 23 0.28 12.59 -11.03
N TRP A 24 0.50 12.25 -9.76
CA TRP A 24 0.54 10.86 -9.31
C TRP A 24 -0.83 10.19 -9.47
N LEU A 25 -1.92 10.88 -9.11
CA LEU A 25 -3.27 10.36 -9.29
C LEU A 25 -3.64 10.18 -10.77
N TYR A 26 -3.21 11.08 -11.65
CA TYR A 26 -3.44 10.97 -13.09
C TYR A 26 -2.66 9.80 -13.70
N ALA A 27 -1.41 9.60 -13.27
CA ALA A 27 -0.63 8.43 -13.67
C ALA A 27 -1.25 7.12 -13.17
N TYR A 28 -1.81 7.11 -11.95
CA TYR A 28 -2.57 5.97 -11.46
C TYR A 28 -3.84 5.71 -12.29
N CYS A 29 -4.67 6.75 -12.50
CA CYS A 29 -5.89 6.69 -13.29
C CYS A 29 -6.38 8.12 -13.64
N PRO A 30 -6.42 8.51 -14.93
CA PRO A 30 -6.91 9.83 -15.34
C PRO A 30 -8.33 10.16 -14.86
N ALA A 31 -9.26 9.20 -14.91
CA ALA A 31 -10.61 9.39 -14.41
C ALA A 31 -10.65 9.68 -12.89
N ALA A 32 -9.79 9.03 -12.11
CA ALA A 32 -9.68 9.31 -10.67
C ALA A 32 -9.20 10.74 -10.40
N ALA A 33 -8.23 11.22 -11.18
CA ALA A 33 -7.76 12.60 -11.10
C ALA A 33 -8.87 13.61 -11.39
N ARG A 34 -9.69 13.36 -12.43
CA ARG A 34 -10.86 14.18 -12.74
C ARG A 34 -11.83 14.24 -11.57
N TRP A 35 -12.18 13.10 -10.98
CA TRP A 35 -13.13 13.06 -9.86
C TRP A 35 -12.61 13.86 -8.68
N TRP A 36 -11.34 13.67 -8.31
CA TRP A 36 -10.74 14.42 -7.23
C TRP A 36 -10.70 15.92 -7.52
N LEU A 37 -10.32 16.36 -8.72
CA LEU A 37 -10.30 17.78 -9.06
C LEU A 37 -11.71 18.42 -9.05
N ASN A 38 -12.75 17.65 -9.35
CA ASN A 38 -14.15 18.08 -9.31
C ASN A 38 -14.81 17.93 -7.92
N GLY A 39 -14.03 17.71 -6.86
CA GLY A 39 -14.53 17.74 -5.49
C GLY A 39 -14.94 16.39 -4.91
N ALA A 40 -14.81 15.29 -5.65
CA ALA A 40 -15.02 13.97 -5.07
C ALA A 40 -13.89 13.60 -4.10
N GLU A 41 -14.24 12.91 -3.03
CA GLU A 41 -13.29 12.32 -2.08
C GLU A 41 -13.12 10.82 -2.35
N PRO A 42 -11.90 10.28 -2.27
CA PRO A 42 -11.71 8.85 -2.36
C PRO A 42 -12.36 8.18 -1.15
N THR A 43 -13.21 7.20 -1.41
CA THR A 43 -13.76 6.35 -0.36
C THR A 43 -12.65 5.45 0.18
N PRO A 44 -12.44 5.37 1.50
CA PRO A 44 -11.46 4.45 2.06
C PRO A 44 -11.80 3.01 1.69
N VAL A 45 -10.90 2.37 0.95
CA VAL A 45 -10.98 0.93 0.65
C VAL A 45 -10.24 0.19 1.75
N PHE A 46 -10.85 -0.85 2.30
CA PHE A 46 -10.21 -1.67 3.32
C PHE A 46 -8.97 -2.37 2.73
N ASP A 47 -7.83 -2.16 3.38
CA ASP A 47 -6.54 -2.75 3.01
C ASP A 47 -6.02 -3.57 4.20
N PRO A 48 -6.08 -4.91 4.14
CA PRO A 48 -5.65 -5.78 5.23
C PRO A 48 -4.15 -5.66 5.52
N LEU A 49 -3.34 -5.43 4.49
CA LEU A 49 -1.91 -5.24 4.65
C LEU A 49 -1.62 -3.93 5.36
N TRP A 50 -2.25 -2.83 4.92
CA TRP A 50 -2.06 -1.53 5.53
C TRP A 50 -2.45 -1.55 7.02
N LEU A 51 -3.58 -2.18 7.36
CA LEU A 51 -3.99 -2.38 8.75
C LEU A 51 -2.93 -3.16 9.55
N ALA A 52 -2.44 -4.29 9.01
CA ALA A 52 -1.42 -5.09 9.68
C ALA A 52 -0.14 -4.29 9.97
N LEU A 53 0.31 -3.46 9.02
CA LEU A 53 1.47 -2.61 9.19
C LEU A 53 1.23 -1.47 10.18
N THR A 54 0.06 -0.83 10.15
CA THR A 54 -0.31 0.22 11.11
C THR A 54 -0.25 -0.30 12.54
N GLU A 55 -0.91 -1.43 12.79
CA GLU A 55 -1.02 -2.02 14.12
C GLU A 55 0.33 -2.56 14.63
N ARG A 56 1.16 -3.12 13.72
CA ARG A 56 2.54 -3.53 14.04
C ARG A 56 3.43 -2.32 14.36
N ALA A 57 3.33 -1.24 13.59
CA ALA A 57 4.06 0.00 13.87
C ALA A 57 3.64 0.64 15.21
N ALA A 58 2.42 0.38 15.67
CA ALA A 58 1.94 0.76 17.01
C ALA A 58 2.44 -0.16 18.13
N GLY A 59 3.27 -1.18 17.82
CA GLY A 59 3.86 -2.09 18.80
C GLY A 59 2.92 -3.16 19.34
N LYS A 60 1.74 -3.35 18.72
CA LYS A 60 0.79 -4.38 19.16
C LYS A 60 1.19 -5.77 18.68
N THR A 61 0.76 -6.79 19.41
CA THR A 61 0.85 -8.20 19.00
C THR A 61 -0.36 -8.62 18.16
N LEU A 62 -0.22 -9.67 17.36
CA LEU A 62 -1.33 -10.21 16.56
C LEU A 62 -2.54 -10.58 17.44
N ALA A 63 -2.29 -11.20 18.61
CA ALA A 63 -3.34 -11.60 19.53
C ALA A 63 -4.10 -10.40 20.10
N GLU A 64 -3.41 -9.32 20.48
CA GLU A 64 -4.07 -8.09 20.97
C GLU A 64 -4.97 -7.47 19.90
N VAL A 65 -4.50 -7.40 18.65
CA VAL A 65 -5.28 -6.85 17.54
C VAL A 65 -6.51 -7.72 17.25
N LEU A 66 -6.34 -9.04 17.17
CA LEU A 66 -7.46 -9.96 16.92
C LEU A 66 -8.51 -9.90 18.04
N ARG A 67 -8.10 -9.80 19.31
CA ARG A 67 -9.04 -9.59 20.43
C ARG A 67 -9.79 -8.27 20.29
N ALA A 68 -9.10 -7.17 20.01
CA ALA A 68 -9.72 -5.85 19.83
C ALA A 68 -10.72 -5.82 18.65
N LEU A 69 -10.45 -6.57 17.60
CA LEU A 69 -11.36 -6.73 16.46
C LEU A 69 -12.58 -7.61 16.79
N GLY A 70 -12.49 -8.47 17.80
CA GLY A 70 -13.55 -9.39 18.23
C GLY A 70 -13.38 -10.83 17.75
N PHE A 71 -12.15 -11.24 17.41
CA PHE A 71 -11.80 -12.58 16.94
C PHE A 71 -11.11 -13.44 18.00
N GLU A 72 -11.31 -13.15 19.28
CA GLU A 72 -10.68 -13.88 20.38
C GLU A 72 -10.92 -15.40 20.32
N THR A 73 -12.16 -15.80 20.03
CA THR A 73 -12.53 -17.22 19.95
C THR A 73 -11.89 -17.95 18.76
N LEU A 74 -11.38 -17.21 17.77
CA LEU A 74 -10.70 -17.75 16.59
C LEU A 74 -9.18 -17.84 16.75
N LEU A 75 -8.60 -17.41 17.87
CA LEU A 75 -7.14 -17.50 18.08
C LEU A 75 -6.58 -18.92 17.88
N PRO A 76 -7.25 -20.01 18.30
CA PRO A 76 -6.81 -21.37 18.00
C PRO A 76 -6.82 -21.69 16.50
N ASP A 77 -7.86 -21.25 15.77
CA ASP A 77 -7.97 -21.43 14.31
C ASP A 77 -6.88 -20.64 13.58
N VAL A 78 -6.56 -19.44 14.06
CA VAL A 78 -5.44 -18.64 13.52
C VAL A 78 -4.13 -19.38 13.71
N LYS A 79 -3.87 -19.94 14.89
CA LYS A 79 -2.66 -20.74 15.11
C LYS A 79 -2.58 -21.93 14.14
N GLN A 80 -3.68 -22.68 14.00
CA GLN A 80 -3.75 -23.79 13.06
C GLN A 80 -3.48 -23.35 11.61
N TYR A 81 -4.02 -22.21 11.20
CA TYR A 81 -3.75 -21.64 9.88
C TYR A 81 -2.26 -21.30 9.69
N LEU A 82 -1.62 -20.68 10.69
CA LEU A 82 -0.19 -20.37 10.62
C LEU A 82 0.64 -21.65 10.49
N ASP A 83 0.35 -22.68 11.28
CA ASP A 83 1.04 -23.97 11.23
C ASP A 83 0.89 -24.64 9.84
N GLN A 84 -0.30 -24.56 9.23
CA GLN A 84 -0.54 -25.05 7.87
C GLN A 84 0.29 -24.31 6.81
N VAL A 85 0.35 -22.98 6.89
CA VAL A 85 1.14 -22.17 5.97
C VAL A 85 2.63 -22.48 6.12
N GLU A 86 3.13 -22.58 7.35
CA GLU A 86 4.55 -22.91 7.60
C GLU A 86 4.91 -24.31 7.08
N ALA A 87 4.07 -25.31 7.33
CA ALA A 87 4.27 -26.65 6.77
C ALA A 87 4.25 -26.63 5.23
N TYR A 88 3.35 -25.87 4.62
CA TYR A 88 3.27 -25.77 3.16
C TYR A 88 4.49 -25.08 2.56
N ARG A 89 4.96 -23.99 3.18
CA ARG A 89 6.21 -23.30 2.80
C ARG A 89 7.42 -24.22 2.93
N HIS A 90 7.47 -25.03 3.98
CA HIS A 90 8.55 -26.00 4.19
C HIS A 90 8.63 -27.03 3.05
N HIS A 91 7.50 -27.50 2.53
CA HIS A 91 7.46 -28.42 1.39
C HIS A 91 7.70 -27.75 0.03
N HIS A 92 7.66 -26.41 -0.05
CA HIS A 92 7.86 -25.64 -1.28
C HIS A 92 8.90 -24.52 -1.11
N PRO A 93 10.14 -24.84 -0.69
CA PRO A 93 11.13 -23.83 -0.27
C PRO A 93 11.61 -22.92 -1.41
N HIS A 94 11.40 -23.31 -2.67
CA HIS A 94 11.86 -22.57 -3.85
C HIS A 94 10.82 -21.58 -4.40
N LEU A 95 9.61 -21.57 -3.86
CA LEU A 95 8.54 -20.71 -4.32
C LEU A 95 8.35 -19.57 -3.30
N PRO A 96 8.25 -18.30 -3.73
CA PRO A 96 7.88 -17.20 -2.85
C PRO A 96 6.40 -17.30 -2.49
N SER A 97 6.08 -17.23 -1.19
CA SER A 97 4.71 -17.28 -0.67
C SER A 97 3.80 -18.33 -1.36
N PRO A 98 4.19 -19.62 -1.36
CA PRO A 98 3.49 -20.68 -2.09
C PRO A 98 2.04 -20.84 -1.63
N GLU A 99 1.71 -20.46 -0.39
CA GLU A 99 0.35 -20.45 0.15
C GLU A 99 -0.61 -19.48 -0.56
N LEU A 100 -0.10 -18.55 -1.38
CA LEU A 100 -0.93 -17.69 -2.22
C LEU A 100 -1.37 -18.38 -3.53
N LEU A 101 -0.81 -19.56 -3.83
CA LEU A 101 -1.19 -20.33 -5.01
C LEU A 101 -2.56 -20.99 -4.83
N PRO A 102 -3.35 -21.16 -5.91
CA PRO A 102 -4.66 -21.83 -5.84
C PRO A 102 -4.62 -23.27 -5.31
N THR A 103 -3.45 -23.90 -5.30
CA THR A 103 -3.25 -25.27 -4.81
C THR A 103 -3.20 -25.36 -3.29
N PHE A 104 -3.01 -24.25 -2.57
CA PHE A 104 -3.05 -24.24 -1.11
C PHE A 104 -4.49 -24.29 -0.61
N SER A 105 -4.86 -25.36 0.08
CA SER A 105 -6.22 -25.59 0.57
C SER A 105 -6.45 -25.14 2.02
N GLY A 106 -5.45 -24.55 2.68
CA GLY A 106 -5.53 -24.08 4.06
C GLY A 106 -6.42 -22.86 4.23
N GLY A 107 -6.59 -22.40 5.48
CA GLY A 107 -7.39 -21.19 5.76
C GLY A 107 -8.89 -21.39 5.60
N ARG A 108 -9.41 -22.57 5.97
CA ARG A 108 -10.85 -22.84 6.00
C ARG A 108 -11.36 -22.73 7.43
N LEU A 109 -12.33 -21.85 7.64
CA LEU A 109 -13.10 -21.75 8.88
C LEU A 109 -14.47 -22.39 8.68
N ASP A 110 -14.96 -23.12 9.67
CA ASP A 110 -16.33 -23.65 9.70
C ASP A 110 -17.36 -22.52 9.54
N ALA A 111 -18.40 -22.74 8.74
CA ALA A 111 -19.50 -21.81 8.49
C ALA A 111 -20.17 -21.34 9.79
N ALA A 112 -20.31 -22.23 10.79
CA ALA A 112 -20.88 -21.86 12.08
C ALA A 112 -20.02 -20.81 12.81
N LYS A 113 -18.68 -20.97 12.75
CA LYS A 113 -17.74 -19.98 13.30
C LYS A 113 -17.79 -18.67 12.52
N GLN A 114 -17.94 -18.74 11.21
CA GLN A 114 -18.04 -17.53 10.38
C GLN A 114 -19.28 -16.70 10.71
N PHE A 115 -20.42 -17.35 10.89
CA PHE A 115 -21.69 -16.69 11.21
C PHE A 115 -21.62 -15.89 12.53
N ASN A 116 -20.96 -16.45 13.55
CA ASN A 116 -20.83 -15.83 14.87
C ASN A 116 -19.93 -14.57 14.88
N HIS A 117 -19.22 -14.27 13.79
CA HIS A 117 -18.26 -13.16 13.72
C HIS A 117 -18.64 -12.08 12.68
N HIS A 118 -19.90 -11.98 12.28
CA HIS A 118 -20.36 -10.98 11.29
C HIS A 118 -20.01 -9.52 11.68
N THR A 119 -20.12 -9.15 12.95
CA THR A 119 -19.75 -7.81 13.43
C THR A 119 -18.23 -7.58 13.38
N ALA A 120 -17.44 -8.62 13.66
CA ALA A 120 -15.98 -8.54 13.61
C ALA A 120 -15.48 -8.46 12.17
N ILE A 121 -16.06 -9.25 11.25
CA ILE A 121 -15.66 -9.23 9.83
C ILE A 121 -16.02 -7.91 9.15
N ALA A 122 -17.09 -7.23 9.58
CA ALA A 122 -17.43 -5.88 9.11
C ALA A 122 -16.28 -4.88 9.34
N LYS A 123 -15.54 -5.02 10.45
CA LYS A 123 -14.33 -4.20 10.74
C LYS A 123 -13.15 -4.51 9.82
N LEU A 124 -13.15 -5.67 9.16
CA LEU A 124 -12.16 -6.09 8.16
C LEU A 124 -12.70 -5.96 6.73
N GLY A 125 -13.58 -4.98 6.47
CA GLY A 125 -14.13 -4.75 5.13
C GLY A 125 -15.17 -5.79 4.69
N GLY A 126 -15.71 -6.58 5.62
CA GLY A 126 -16.89 -7.43 5.41
C GLY A 126 -16.64 -8.75 4.68
N ALA A 127 -15.39 -9.13 4.43
CA ALA A 127 -15.05 -10.32 3.64
C ALA A 127 -14.02 -11.22 4.35
N TRP A 128 -14.31 -12.51 4.49
CA TRP A 128 -13.38 -13.51 5.06
C TRP A 128 -12.00 -13.58 4.41
N PRO A 129 -11.86 -13.41 3.08
CA PRO A 129 -10.53 -13.29 2.47
C PRO A 129 -9.66 -12.19 3.10
N ASN A 130 -10.26 -11.08 3.57
CA ASN A 130 -9.51 -10.02 4.23
C ASN A 130 -8.96 -10.43 5.60
N PHE A 131 -9.65 -11.32 6.32
CA PHE A 131 -9.17 -11.88 7.58
C PHE A 131 -7.90 -12.70 7.37
N PHE A 132 -7.90 -13.61 6.41
CA PHE A 132 -6.71 -14.40 6.10
C PHE A 132 -5.60 -13.56 5.48
N ALA A 133 -5.93 -12.58 4.63
CA ALA A 133 -4.95 -11.63 4.10
C ALA A 133 -4.31 -10.79 5.20
N PHE A 134 -5.08 -10.36 6.22
CA PHE A 134 -4.54 -9.64 7.38
C PHE A 134 -3.57 -10.50 8.18
N ILE A 135 -3.96 -11.75 8.49
CA ILE A 135 -3.09 -12.69 9.22
C ILE A 135 -1.83 -13.00 8.43
N HIS A 136 -1.97 -13.22 7.12
CA HIS A 136 -0.86 -13.51 6.22
C HIS A 136 0.12 -12.33 6.13
N ALA A 137 -0.40 -11.12 5.92
CA ALA A 137 0.37 -9.90 5.93
C ALA A 137 1.15 -9.73 7.25
N TRP A 138 0.50 -10.03 8.37
CA TRP A 138 1.09 -9.92 9.69
C TRP A 138 2.21 -10.93 9.91
N ALA A 139 1.93 -12.21 9.71
CA ALA A 139 2.81 -13.30 10.14
C ALA A 139 3.94 -13.58 9.16
N PHE A 140 3.68 -13.39 7.85
CA PHE A 140 4.57 -13.84 6.81
C PHE A 140 5.15 -12.70 5.99
N VAL A 141 4.32 -11.86 5.37
CA VAL A 141 4.78 -10.83 4.42
C VAL A 141 5.80 -9.89 5.05
N TYR A 142 5.51 -9.37 6.25
CA TYR A 142 6.46 -8.51 6.97
C TYR A 142 7.78 -9.23 7.27
N ARG A 143 7.72 -10.50 7.69
CA ARG A 143 8.91 -11.31 8.03
C ARG A 143 9.75 -11.54 6.78
N ASP A 144 9.10 -11.91 5.68
CA ASP A 144 9.74 -12.15 4.39
C ASP A 144 10.45 -10.88 3.91
N TRP A 145 9.80 -9.71 3.98
CA TRP A 145 10.46 -8.43 3.69
C TRP A 145 11.66 -8.18 4.58
N ALA A 146 11.52 -8.34 5.90
CA ALA A 146 12.63 -8.13 6.81
C ALA A 146 13.82 -9.05 6.52
N THR A 147 13.56 -10.30 6.16
CA THR A 147 14.58 -11.27 5.73
C THR A 147 15.24 -10.84 4.42
N HIS A 148 14.48 -10.49 3.38
CA HIS A 148 15.03 -10.07 2.09
C HIS A 148 15.82 -8.76 2.17
N LEU A 149 15.35 -7.82 3.00
CA LEU A 149 16.08 -6.59 3.31
C LEU A 149 17.32 -6.87 4.19
N LYS A 150 17.47 -8.05 4.79
CA LYS A 150 18.56 -8.36 5.75
C LYS A 150 18.53 -7.41 6.95
N LEU A 151 17.34 -7.14 7.47
CA LEU A 151 17.18 -6.31 8.65
C LEU A 151 17.68 -7.06 9.91
N PRO A 152 18.42 -6.40 10.81
CA PRO A 152 18.72 -6.99 12.10
C PRO A 152 17.44 -7.09 12.96
N GLU A 153 17.43 -8.01 13.92
CA GLU A 153 16.27 -8.24 14.81
C GLU A 153 15.81 -6.98 15.56
N ASN A 154 16.74 -6.06 15.84
CA ASN A 154 16.47 -4.80 16.53
C ASN A 154 16.13 -3.63 15.59
N ALA A 155 15.87 -3.89 14.30
CA ALA A 155 15.43 -2.84 13.39
C ALA A 155 14.08 -2.29 13.85
N ALA A 156 14.03 -0.98 14.09
CA ALA A 156 12.80 -0.31 14.47
C ALA A 156 11.93 -0.12 13.22
N PHE A 157 10.67 -0.54 13.31
CA PHE A 157 9.68 -0.34 12.26
C PHE A 157 8.68 0.73 12.71
N SER A 158 8.41 1.71 11.84
CA SER A 158 7.44 2.76 12.14
C SER A 158 6.72 3.26 10.88
N ALA A 159 5.56 3.86 11.10
CA ALA A 159 4.97 4.74 10.10
C ALA A 159 5.80 6.03 10.02
N ALA A 160 6.00 6.53 8.82
CA ALA A 160 6.60 7.83 8.54
C ALA A 160 5.63 8.68 7.74
N ARG A 161 5.67 10.00 7.95
CA ARG A 161 5.00 10.96 7.08
C ARG A 161 6.06 11.64 6.24
N LEU A 162 6.04 11.39 4.94
CA LEU A 162 7.00 11.94 3.99
C LEU A 162 6.51 13.30 3.48
N ALA A 163 7.44 14.22 3.28
CA ALA A 163 7.23 15.47 2.56
C ALA A 163 7.83 15.32 1.16
N LEU A 164 6.97 15.11 0.17
CA LEU A 164 7.36 14.99 -1.23
C LEU A 164 7.61 16.39 -1.80
N THR A 165 8.83 16.66 -2.23
CA THR A 165 9.24 17.92 -2.86
C THR A 165 9.67 17.66 -4.30
N VAL A 166 9.37 18.61 -5.17
CA VAL A 166 9.78 18.59 -6.58
C VAL A 166 10.12 20.01 -6.98
N GLU A 167 11.21 20.19 -7.73
CA GLU A 167 11.61 21.49 -8.26
C GLU A 167 10.45 22.15 -9.03
N GLY A 168 10.23 23.44 -8.82
CA GLY A 168 9.11 24.18 -9.41
C GLY A 168 7.77 24.00 -8.69
N VAL A 169 7.64 23.09 -7.72
CA VAL A 169 6.45 22.96 -6.87
C VAL A 169 6.72 23.63 -5.52
N ARG A 170 5.94 24.68 -5.22
CA ARG A 170 6.22 25.57 -4.08
C ARG A 170 5.99 24.94 -2.70
N LYS A 171 5.05 24.01 -2.57
CA LYS A 171 4.71 23.35 -1.30
C LYS A 171 4.95 21.84 -1.43
N PRO A 172 5.36 21.15 -0.35
CA PRO A 172 5.43 19.70 -0.36
C PRO A 172 4.04 19.07 -0.35
N ALA A 173 3.93 17.85 -0.87
CA ALA A 173 2.80 16.97 -0.61
C ALA A 173 3.15 15.96 0.49
N PHE A 174 2.23 15.72 1.42
CA PHE A 174 2.45 14.81 2.54
C PHE A 174 1.85 13.44 2.29
N VAL A 175 2.64 12.38 2.52
CA VAL A 175 2.21 11.01 2.20
C VAL A 175 2.65 10.06 3.30
N PRO A 176 1.78 9.13 3.76
CA PRO A 176 2.22 8.12 4.71
C PRO A 176 3.11 7.07 4.01
N ALA A 177 4.13 6.61 4.72
CA ALA A 177 5.05 5.59 4.25
C ALA A 177 5.47 4.66 5.40
N TRP A 178 6.08 3.54 5.03
CA TRP A 178 6.61 2.56 5.97
C TRP A 178 8.13 2.71 6.06
N MET A 179 8.68 2.73 7.26
CA MET A 179 10.09 2.97 7.48
C MET A 179 10.70 1.93 8.41
N TRP A 180 11.89 1.45 8.04
CA TRP A 180 12.76 0.70 8.95
C TRP A 180 14.01 1.50 9.26
N MET A 181 14.40 1.51 10.53
CA MET A 181 15.66 2.05 11.01
C MET A 181 16.48 0.92 11.62
N ALA A 182 17.55 0.53 10.94
CA ALA A 182 18.48 -0.49 11.40
C ALA A 182 19.72 0.17 12.00
N THR A 183 19.83 0.13 13.33
CA THR A 183 21.05 0.55 14.03
C THR A 183 22.09 -0.57 13.97
N PRO A 184 23.32 -0.30 13.54
CA PRO A 184 24.32 -1.34 13.32
C PRO A 184 24.75 -2.07 14.60
N ARG A 185 25.05 -3.37 14.48
CA ARG A 185 25.75 -4.14 15.53
C ARG A 185 27.24 -3.80 15.49
N LYS A 186 27.68 -2.91 16.39
CA LYS A 186 29.06 -2.65 16.87
C LYS A 186 30.24 -2.47 15.87
N GLN A 187 30.12 -2.68 14.56
CA GLN A 187 31.27 -2.62 13.62
C GLN A 187 31.02 -1.91 12.27
N THR A 188 29.79 -1.54 11.92
CA THR A 188 29.51 -0.60 10.83
C THR A 188 29.02 0.73 11.42
N LYS A 189 29.56 1.86 10.96
CA LYS A 189 29.36 3.19 11.60
C LYS A 189 28.07 3.91 11.19
N THR A 190 27.25 3.34 10.32
CA THR A 190 26.11 4.04 9.71
C THR A 190 24.80 3.29 9.90
N SER A 191 23.79 3.99 10.43
CA SER A 191 22.42 3.50 10.58
C SER A 191 21.75 3.44 9.22
N ARG A 192 21.17 2.29 8.86
CA ARG A 192 20.46 2.14 7.59
C ARG A 192 19.01 2.58 7.76
N ILE A 193 18.55 3.48 6.89
CA ILE A 193 17.14 3.89 6.83
C ILE A 193 16.57 3.31 5.54
N ILE A 194 15.41 2.68 5.62
CA ILE A 194 14.72 2.10 4.47
C ILE A 194 13.31 2.64 4.43
N LEU A 195 12.90 3.10 3.26
CA LEU A 195 11.51 3.39 2.96
C LEU A 195 10.92 2.26 2.12
N GLY A 196 9.85 1.67 2.64
CA GLY A 196 9.05 0.65 1.98
C GLY A 196 7.99 1.26 1.10
N CYS A 197 8.09 1.03 -0.20
CA CYS A 197 7.10 1.42 -1.19
C CYS A 197 6.24 0.21 -1.56
N LEU A 198 4.98 0.18 -1.11
CA LEU A 198 4.05 -0.87 -1.54
C LEU A 198 3.76 -0.72 -3.04
N VAL A 199 4.10 -1.73 -3.84
CA VAL A 199 3.88 -1.70 -5.30
C VAL A 199 2.82 -2.70 -5.72
N ALA A 200 2.06 -2.38 -6.77
CA ALA A 200 1.23 -3.38 -7.45
C ALA A 200 2.07 -4.23 -8.42
N GLU A 201 1.78 -5.53 -8.55
CA GLU A 201 2.55 -6.50 -9.36
C GLU A 201 2.71 -6.17 -10.86
N SER A 202 2.02 -5.16 -11.41
CA SER A 202 1.94 -4.99 -12.87
C SER A 202 1.83 -3.55 -13.41
N ASN A 203 2.42 -2.54 -12.75
CA ASN A 203 2.30 -1.17 -13.25
C ASN A 203 3.63 -0.40 -13.33
N THR A 204 3.93 0.09 -14.54
CA THR A 204 4.91 1.16 -14.82
C THR A 204 4.59 2.49 -14.12
N HIS A 205 3.35 2.67 -13.64
CA HIS A 205 2.91 3.88 -12.92
C HIS A 205 3.58 4.07 -11.57
N GLU A 206 4.22 3.04 -11.01
CA GLU A 206 4.95 3.13 -9.73
C GLU A 206 6.26 3.93 -9.86
N GLN A 207 6.76 4.19 -11.08
CA GLN A 207 8.00 4.93 -11.31
C GLN A 207 7.94 6.37 -10.78
N ILE A 208 6.79 7.05 -10.91
CA ILE A 208 6.60 8.40 -10.35
C ILE A 208 6.63 8.35 -8.83
N LYS A 209 5.94 7.36 -8.24
CA LYS A 209 5.92 7.16 -6.79
C LYS A 209 7.33 6.94 -6.25
N LEU A 210 8.08 6.03 -6.86
CA LEU A 210 9.45 5.69 -6.46
C LEU A 210 10.37 6.91 -6.59
N ALA A 211 10.28 7.66 -7.69
CA ALA A 211 11.08 8.86 -7.90
C ALA A 211 10.74 9.97 -6.88
N LEU A 212 9.46 10.14 -6.55
CA LEU A 212 9.02 11.06 -5.49
C LEU A 212 9.56 10.64 -4.11
N PHE A 213 9.53 9.35 -3.81
CA PHE A 213 10.03 8.81 -2.53
C PHE A 213 11.55 8.98 -2.40
N GLN A 214 12.30 8.86 -3.50
CA GLN A 214 13.76 9.05 -3.49
C GLN A 214 14.17 10.48 -3.13
N GLN A 215 13.36 11.47 -3.49
CA GLN A 215 13.61 12.89 -3.20
C GLN A 215 12.88 13.38 -1.94
N ALA A 216 12.09 12.51 -1.29
CA ALA A 216 11.25 12.88 -0.17
C ALA A 216 12.07 13.23 1.07
N GLY A 217 11.61 14.24 1.82
CA GLY A 217 12.04 14.49 3.19
C GLY A 217 11.12 13.81 4.21
N LEU A 218 11.51 13.83 5.49
CA LEU A 218 10.55 13.64 6.58
C LEU A 218 9.69 14.90 6.75
N ALA A 219 8.41 14.74 7.05
CA ALA A 219 7.57 15.87 7.42
C ALA A 219 8.08 16.52 8.72
N GLY A 220 8.31 17.83 8.69
CA GLY A 220 8.91 18.60 9.79
C GLY A 220 10.29 19.16 9.43
N GLU A 221 11.02 19.65 10.44
CA GLU A 221 12.29 20.38 10.23
C GLU A 221 13.55 19.48 10.34
N LYS A 222 13.40 18.19 10.63
CA LYS A 222 14.56 17.32 10.82
C LYS A 222 15.00 16.71 9.48
N PRO A 223 16.21 17.03 8.98
CA PRO A 223 16.73 16.34 7.81
C PRO A 223 16.92 14.86 8.10
N TRP A 224 17.00 14.06 7.03
CA TRP A 224 17.38 12.66 7.16
C TRP A 224 18.73 12.55 7.87
N PRO A 225 18.87 11.71 8.92
CA PRO A 225 20.18 11.46 9.50
C PRO A 225 21.11 10.76 8.51
N GLN A 226 20.55 10.00 7.57
CA GLN A 226 21.19 9.46 6.38
C GLN A 226 20.13 9.29 5.30
N TRP A 227 20.48 9.49 4.02
CA TRP A 227 19.55 9.27 2.92
C TRP A 227 18.98 7.85 2.93
N PRO A 228 17.64 7.68 2.91
CA PRO A 228 17.03 6.37 2.94
C PRO A 228 17.22 5.60 1.63
N GLU A 229 17.33 4.28 1.76
CA GLU A 229 17.17 3.35 0.64
C GLU A 229 15.68 3.18 0.34
N ILE A 230 15.32 3.16 -0.94
CA ILE A 230 13.93 2.92 -1.35
C ILE A 230 13.82 1.49 -1.85
N HIS A 231 12.89 0.74 -1.27
CA HIS A 231 12.62 -0.65 -1.68
C HIS A 231 11.16 -0.82 -2.06
N GLU A 232 10.95 -1.53 -3.17
CA GLU A 232 9.64 -2.00 -3.58
C GLU A 232 9.25 -3.19 -2.71
N LEU A 233 8.01 -3.16 -2.21
CA LEU A 233 7.45 -4.16 -1.33
C LEU A 233 6.27 -4.84 -2.02
N HIS A 234 6.41 -6.13 -2.27
CA HIS A 234 5.40 -6.95 -2.93
C HIS A 234 4.58 -7.76 -1.92
N LEU A 235 3.31 -8.00 -2.23
CA LEU A 235 2.39 -8.76 -1.37
C LEU A 235 2.81 -10.22 -1.15
N ASN A 236 3.61 -10.77 -2.06
CA ASN A 236 4.17 -12.11 -1.96
C ASN A 236 5.43 -12.18 -1.08
N GLY A 237 5.74 -11.12 -0.32
CA GLY A 237 6.89 -11.07 0.58
C GLY A 237 8.23 -10.77 -0.11
N GLN A 238 8.26 -10.58 -1.43
CA GLN A 238 9.47 -10.18 -2.13
C GLN A 238 9.76 -8.69 -1.96
N THR A 239 11.04 -8.33 -2.01
CA THR A 239 11.52 -6.94 -2.05
C THR A 239 12.59 -6.78 -3.09
N THR A 240 12.59 -5.64 -3.77
CA THR A 240 13.66 -5.22 -4.68
C THR A 240 14.06 -3.80 -4.36
N HIS A 241 15.34 -3.48 -4.54
CA HIS A 241 15.74 -2.08 -4.52
C HIS A 241 15.02 -1.35 -5.66
N ALA A 242 14.49 -0.16 -5.39
CA ALA A 242 13.79 0.61 -6.40
C ALA A 242 14.72 0.88 -7.59
N ASP A 243 14.29 0.47 -8.79
CA ASP A 243 15.00 0.76 -10.02
C ASP A 243 14.22 1.81 -10.82
N LEU A 244 14.82 2.99 -10.94
CA LEU A 244 14.20 4.12 -11.62
C LEU A 244 14.61 4.13 -13.08
N CYS A 245 13.63 3.88 -13.93
CA CYS A 245 13.76 4.04 -15.38
C CYS A 245 13.57 5.51 -15.82
N LEU A 246 13.44 6.45 -14.88
CA LEU A 246 13.30 7.87 -15.15
C LEU A 246 14.68 8.54 -15.22
N PRO A 247 15.00 9.29 -16.30
CA PRO A 247 16.24 10.04 -16.39
C PRO A 247 16.37 11.05 -15.23
N GLU A 248 17.60 11.28 -14.80
CA GLU A 248 17.90 12.30 -13.80
C GLU A 248 17.37 13.68 -14.24
N GLY A 249 16.71 14.41 -13.33
CA GLY A 249 16.10 15.70 -13.63
C GLY A 249 14.83 15.66 -14.48
N ALA A 250 14.32 14.49 -14.90
CA ALA A 250 13.08 14.41 -15.68
C ALA A 250 11.81 14.60 -14.84
N LEU A 251 11.89 14.34 -13.52
CA LEU A 251 10.75 14.34 -12.61
C LEU A 251 9.97 15.67 -12.59
N PRO A 252 10.59 16.86 -12.46
CA PRO A 252 9.85 18.14 -12.46
C PRO A 252 8.99 18.34 -13.70
N ASN A 253 9.56 18.10 -14.89
CA ASN A 253 8.84 18.23 -16.15
C ASN A 253 7.72 17.20 -16.29
N LEU A 254 7.96 15.97 -15.85
CA LEU A 254 6.94 14.92 -15.86
C LEU A 254 5.76 15.27 -14.94
N ILE A 255 6.03 15.73 -13.72
CA ILE A 255 5.01 16.19 -12.77
C ILE A 255 4.22 17.35 -13.34
N ALA A 256 4.89 18.35 -13.92
CA ALA A 256 4.22 19.50 -14.53
C ALA A 256 3.27 19.07 -15.67
N ARG A 257 3.74 18.21 -16.59
CA ARG A 257 2.94 17.72 -17.72
C ARG A 257 1.74 16.89 -17.26
N LEU A 258 1.93 15.97 -16.31
CA LEU A 258 0.84 15.14 -15.82
C LEU A 258 -0.17 15.95 -15.01
N ALA A 259 0.29 16.93 -14.24
CA ALA A 259 -0.61 17.85 -13.54
C ALA A 259 -1.42 18.73 -14.52
N ASP A 260 -0.83 19.13 -15.65
CA ASP A 260 -1.56 19.83 -16.72
C ASP A 260 -2.56 18.91 -17.42
N CYS A 261 -2.16 17.69 -17.80
CA CYS A 261 -3.07 16.68 -18.35
C CYS A 261 -4.22 16.34 -17.41
N ALA A 262 -3.99 16.35 -16.10
CA ALA A 262 -5.07 16.14 -15.14
C ALA A 262 -6.05 17.30 -15.05
N LYS A 263 -5.67 18.51 -15.45
CA LYS A 263 -6.55 19.69 -15.46
C LYS A 263 -7.27 19.86 -16.80
N ASN A 264 -6.55 19.59 -17.89
CA ASN A 264 -6.93 19.99 -19.24
C ASN A 264 -6.97 18.81 -20.23
N GLY A 265 -6.44 17.65 -19.85
CA GLY A 265 -6.28 16.49 -20.72
C GLY A 265 -7.46 15.53 -20.66
N PRO A 266 -7.37 14.41 -21.39
CA PRO A 266 -8.42 13.39 -21.42
C PRO A 266 -8.48 12.60 -20.11
N TYR A 267 -9.66 12.08 -19.77
CA TYR A 267 -9.88 11.36 -18.50
C TYR A 267 -10.30 9.89 -18.67
N PRO A 268 -9.56 9.06 -19.45
CA PRO A 268 -9.89 7.65 -19.59
C PRO A 268 -9.85 6.90 -18.27
N PRO A 269 -10.86 6.07 -17.97
CA PRO A 269 -10.81 5.13 -16.85
C PRO A 269 -10.01 3.88 -17.27
N PHE A 270 -8.73 4.04 -17.65
CA PHE A 270 -7.92 2.97 -18.25
C PHE A 270 -7.96 1.63 -17.48
N PRO A 271 -7.83 1.58 -16.14
CA PRO A 271 -7.89 0.30 -15.44
C PRO A 271 -9.26 -0.37 -15.60
N ALA A 272 -10.35 0.41 -15.62
CA ALA A 272 -11.71 -0.09 -15.77
C ALA A 272 -11.98 -0.60 -17.20
N LEU A 273 -11.44 0.08 -18.22
CA LEU A 273 -11.53 -0.34 -19.62
C LEU A 273 -10.81 -1.68 -19.88
N GLN A 274 -9.77 -1.99 -19.10
CA GLN A 274 -9.09 -3.28 -19.19
C GLN A 274 -9.88 -4.38 -18.49
N LYS A 275 -10.11 -4.25 -17.18
CA LYS A 275 -10.85 -5.20 -16.34
C LYS A 275 -11.41 -4.51 -15.11
N ALA A 276 -12.70 -4.67 -14.83
CA ALA A 276 -13.37 -4.03 -13.70
C ALA A 276 -12.74 -4.39 -12.34
N GLU A 277 -12.15 -5.59 -12.21
CA GLU A 277 -11.47 -6.07 -11.01
C GLU A 277 -10.25 -5.22 -10.63
N LYS A 278 -9.55 -4.62 -11.61
CA LYS A 278 -8.41 -3.74 -11.36
C LYS A 278 -8.79 -2.49 -10.56
N CYS A 279 -10.07 -2.11 -10.59
CA CYS A 279 -10.61 -0.98 -9.85
C CYS A 279 -11.14 -1.35 -8.46
N ARG A 280 -11.05 -2.60 -7.99
CA ARG A 280 -11.54 -2.99 -6.65
C ARG A 280 -10.88 -2.19 -5.53
N GLY A 281 -9.59 -1.90 -5.69
CA GLY A 281 -8.81 -1.09 -4.75
C GLY A 281 -8.90 0.43 -4.96
N CYS A 282 -9.76 0.91 -5.87
CA CYS A 282 -9.81 2.33 -6.23
C CYS A 282 -10.80 3.08 -5.33
N GLY A 283 -10.33 4.14 -4.64
CA GLY A 283 -11.20 5.00 -3.83
C GLY A 283 -12.28 5.75 -4.62
N PHE A 284 -12.15 5.84 -5.95
CA PHE A 284 -13.13 6.49 -6.83
C PHE A 284 -14.02 5.51 -7.60
N ARG A 285 -14.03 4.23 -7.20
CA ARG A 285 -14.79 3.19 -7.91
C ARG A 285 -16.28 3.53 -8.01
N ALA A 286 -16.88 4.05 -6.94
CA ALA A 286 -18.31 4.35 -6.91
C ALA A 286 -18.72 5.46 -7.91
N GLN A 287 -17.81 6.36 -8.27
CA GLN A 287 -18.04 7.39 -9.28
C GLN A 287 -17.96 6.82 -10.70
N CYS A 288 -17.12 5.81 -10.89
CA CYS A 288 -16.90 5.21 -12.20
C CYS A 288 -17.93 4.13 -12.57
N PHE A 289 -18.54 3.45 -11.60
CA PHE A 289 -19.40 2.30 -11.85
C PHE A 289 -20.84 2.53 -11.37
N THR A 290 -21.80 1.99 -12.11
CA THR A 290 -23.20 1.90 -11.68
C THR A 290 -23.34 0.88 -10.53
N PRO A 291 -24.45 0.90 -9.78
CA PRO A 291 -24.73 -0.11 -8.75
C PRO A 291 -24.71 -1.56 -9.29
N ASN A 292 -25.01 -1.74 -10.58
CA ASN A 292 -24.99 -3.04 -11.26
C ASN A 292 -23.57 -3.48 -11.67
N GLY A 293 -22.54 -2.66 -11.41
CA GLY A 293 -21.14 -2.96 -11.71
C GLY A 293 -20.71 -2.64 -13.14
N GLU A 294 -21.55 -1.92 -13.90
CA GLU A 294 -21.23 -1.46 -15.25
C GLU A 294 -20.51 -0.11 -15.22
N LEU A 295 -19.65 0.17 -16.19
CA LEU A 295 -18.98 1.46 -16.27
C LEU A 295 -20.00 2.56 -16.61
N SER A 296 -20.04 3.63 -15.82
CA SER A 296 -21.03 4.69 -15.98
C SER A 296 -20.75 5.55 -17.22
N ALA A 297 -21.79 6.07 -17.86
CA ALA A 297 -21.64 7.03 -18.96
C ALA A 297 -20.86 8.29 -18.52
N LEU A 298 -20.97 8.68 -17.25
CA LEU A 298 -20.20 9.79 -16.67
C LEU A 298 -18.70 9.49 -16.63
N ALA A 299 -18.31 8.23 -16.42
CA ALA A 299 -16.91 7.81 -16.47
C ALA A 299 -16.35 7.72 -17.90
N LEU A 300 -17.24 7.60 -18.90
CA LEU A 300 -16.93 7.51 -20.33
C LEU A 300 -17.02 8.86 -21.07
N GLY A 301 -17.58 9.90 -20.44
CA GLY A 301 -17.65 11.22 -21.05
C GLY A 301 -16.27 11.87 -21.04
N PHE A 302 -15.49 11.68 -22.10
CA PHE A 302 -14.17 12.29 -22.29
C PHE A 302 -14.24 13.80 -22.44
#